data_AF-A0A7X2MHV1-F1
#
_entry.id   AF-A0A7X2MHV1-F1
#
_cell.length_a   1.000
_cell.length_b   1.000
_cell.length_c   1.000
_cell.angle_alpha   90.00
_cell.angle_beta   90.00
_cell.angle_gamma   90.00
#
_symmetry.space_group_name_H-M   'P 1'
#
loop_
_entity.id
_entity.type
_entity.pdbx_description
1 polymer ?
#
loop_
_entity_poly.entity_id
_entity_poly.type
_entity_poly.pdbx_seq_one_letter_code
_entity_poly.pdbx_strand_id
1 'polypeptide(L)' 'PFLFFGGTFSVKMAQISEQMVDEKVACVEDTEAEVLIGADCGCLMNIGGRLDRKDKNVRVMHIAEGLNSR' A
#
# COMPACT_ATOMS: atom_id res chain seq x y z
N PRO A 1 6.80 -14.77 -1.63
CA PRO A 1 6.66 -14.57 -0.16
C PRO A 1 5.95 -13.24 0.17
N PHE A 2 4.74 -13.03 -0.37
CA PHE A 2 3.91 -11.87 -0.06
C PHE A 2 3.00 -12.26 1.12
N LEU A 3 3.47 -12.01 2.34
CA LEU A 3 2.71 -12.26 3.56
C LEU A 3 1.69 -11.12 3.79
N PHE A 4 0.55 -11.45 4.38
CA PHE A 4 -0.54 -10.53 4.72
C PHE A 4 -0.02 -9.31 5.52
N PHE A 5 -0.16 -8.11 4.95
CA PHE A 5 0.28 -6.83 5.55
C PHE A 5 -0.75 -6.15 6.46
N GLY A 6 -1.97 -6.69 6.53
CA GLY A 6 -3.04 -6.19 7.39
C GLY A 6 -3.28 -7.11 8.58
N GLY A 7 -3.47 -6.53 9.78
CA GLY A 7 -3.91 -7.25 10.98
C GLY A 7 -2.84 -7.36 12.08
N THR A 8 -2.90 -8.43 12.88
CA THR A 8 -2.11 -8.58 14.11
C THR A 8 -0.59 -8.71 13.86
N PHE A 9 -0.17 -9.07 12.64
CA PHE A 9 1.23 -9.12 12.24
C PHE A 9 1.87 -7.72 12.23
N SER A 10 1.17 -6.71 11.70
CA SER A 10 1.64 -5.32 11.69
C SER A 10 1.82 -4.76 13.10
N VAL A 11 1.02 -5.23 14.07
CA VAL A 11 1.12 -4.82 15.48
C VAL A 11 2.24 -5.57 16.21
N LYS A 12 2.37 -6.88 16.00
CA LYS A 12 3.38 -7.70 16.69
C LYS A 12 4.80 -7.51 16.14
N MET A 13 4.93 -7.24 14.84
CA MET A 13 6.19 -7.14 14.12
C MET A 13 6.28 -5.82 13.35
N ALA A 14 5.99 -4.72 14.03
CA ALA A 14 5.87 -3.39 13.43
C ALA A 14 7.11 -2.99 12.61
N GLN A 15 8.32 -3.21 13.12
CA GLN A 15 9.56 -2.84 12.41
C GLN A 15 9.76 -3.62 11.11
N ILE A 16 9.45 -4.93 11.11
CA ILE A 16 9.59 -5.76 9.90
C ILE A 16 8.51 -5.37 8.89
N SER A 17 7.27 -5.18 9.36
CA SER A 17 6.17 -4.70 8.54
C SER A 17 6.46 -3.34 7.92
N GLU A 18 7.14 -2.44 8.64
CA GLU A 18 7.55 -1.12 8.17
C GLU A 18 8.57 -1.22 7.03
N GLN A 19 9.65 -1.97 7.22
CA GLN A 19 10.67 -2.17 6.19
C GLN A 19 10.08 -2.73 4.90
N MET A 20 9.21 -3.74 5.02
CA MET A 20 8.64 -4.34 3.82
C MET A 20 7.59 -3.45 3.12
N VAL A 21 6.87 -2.57 3.84
CA VAL A 21 6.01 -1.58 3.16
C VAL A 21 6.84 -0.47 2.53
N ASP A 22 7.97 -0.12 3.13
CA ASP A 22 8.92 0.83 2.54
C ASP A 22 9.48 0.35 1.20
N GLU A 23 9.80 -0.94 1.08
CA GLU A 23 10.20 -1.54 -0.19
C GLU A 23 9.07 -1.44 -1.24
N LYS A 24 7.83 -1.73 -0.87
CA LYS A 24 6.69 -1.60 -1.80
C LYS A 24 6.48 -0.16 -2.26
N VAL A 25 6.60 0.80 -1.34
CA VAL A 25 6.50 2.21 -1.67
C VAL A 25 7.62 2.62 -2.63
N ALA A 26 8.86 2.17 -2.38
CA ALA A 26 9.97 2.42 -3.30
C ALA A 26 9.69 1.84 -4.70
N CYS A 27 9.16 0.62 -4.80
CA CYS A 27 8.76 0.06 -6.09
C CYS A 27 7.67 0.87 -6.79
N VAL A 28 6.68 1.38 -6.06
CA VAL A 28 5.63 2.24 -6.63
C VAL A 28 6.23 3.56 -7.13
N GLU A 29 7.18 4.12 -6.38
CA GLU A 29 7.91 5.33 -6.78
C GLU A 29 8.74 5.10 -8.05
N ASP A 30 9.48 3.99 -8.13
CA ASP A 30 10.30 3.63 -9.30
C ASP A 30 9.45 3.44 -10.56
N THR A 31 8.17 3.07 -10.41
CA THR A 31 7.24 2.95 -11.54
C THR A 31 6.65 4.28 -12.01
N GLU A 32 6.90 5.37 -11.29
CA GLU A 32 6.30 6.69 -11.54
C GLU A 32 4.76 6.65 -11.63
N ALA A 33 4.14 5.68 -10.95
CA ALA A 33 2.71 5.44 -11.04
C ALA A 33 1.94 6.49 -10.23
N GLU A 34 1.03 7.21 -10.89
CA GLU A 34 0.12 8.17 -10.23
C GLU A 34 -0.99 7.47 -9.42
N VAL A 35 -1.31 6.21 -9.76
CA VAL A 35 -2.42 5.46 -9.18
C VAL A 35 -1.99 4.05 -8.80
N LEU A 36 -2.22 3.69 -7.54
CA LEU A 36 -2.05 2.34 -7.01
C LEU A 36 -3.42 1.68 -6.82
N ILE A 37 -3.66 0.58 -7.54
CA ILE A 37 -4.92 -0.19 -7.45
C ILE A 37 -4.67 -1.54 -6.77
N GLY A 38 -5.53 -1.91 -5.82
CA GLY A 38 -5.47 -3.24 -5.18
C GLY A 38 -6.86 -3.80 -4.88
N ALA A 39 -6.91 -5.10 -4.58
CA ALA A 39 -8.14 -5.81 -4.23
C ALA A 39 -8.25 -6.13 -2.72
N ASP A 40 -7.23 -5.77 -1.94
CA ASP A 40 -7.19 -6.01 -0.50
C ASP A 40 -7.09 -4.70 0.26
N CYS A 41 -8.15 -4.36 1.00
CA CYS A 41 -8.24 -3.11 1.75
C CYS A 41 -7.15 -3.00 2.84
N GLY A 42 -6.72 -4.12 3.44
CA GLY A 42 -5.67 -4.12 4.46
C GLY A 42 -4.31 -3.70 3.89
N CYS A 43 -3.96 -4.23 2.73
CA CYS A 43 -2.75 -3.86 1.99
C CYS A 43 -2.81 -2.40 1.52
N LEU A 44 -3.95 -1.96 0.97
CA LEU A 44 -4.13 -0.59 0.53
C LEU A 44 -4.03 0.41 1.69
N MET A 45 -4.62 0.10 2.85
CA MET A 45 -4.53 0.94 4.04
C MET A 45 -3.08 1.05 4.54
N ASN A 46 -2.34 -0.06 4.56
CA ASN A 46 -0.95 -0.07 5.02
C ASN A 46 -0.01 0.68 4.05
N ILE A 47 -0.16 0.45 2.74
CA ILE A 47 0.68 1.10 1.72
C ILE A 47 0.29 2.57 1.57
N GLY A 48 -1.01 2.88 1.45
CA GLY A 48 -1.53 4.24 1.35
C GLY A 48 -1.20 5.09 2.57
N GLY A 49 -1.35 4.53 3.78
CA GLY A 49 -0.94 5.22 5.00
C GLY A 49 0.57 5.48 5.07
N ARG A 50 1.40 4.63 4.46
CA ARG A 50 2.84 4.88 4.37
C ARG A 50 3.21 5.91 3.30
N LEU A 51 2.54 5.89 2.16
CA LEU A 51 2.68 6.89 1.09
C LEU A 51 2.34 8.29 1.60
N ASP A 52 1.23 8.42 2.32
CA ASP A 52 0.79 9.68 2.94
C ASP A 52 1.83 10.23 3.94
N ARG A 53 2.38 9.36 4.80
CA ARG A 53 3.47 9.74 5.73
C ARG A 53 4.76 10.17 5.03
N LYS A 54 5.00 9.70 3.80
CA LYS A 54 6.17 10.08 2.97
C LYS A 54 5.87 11.26 2.04
N ASP A 55 4.70 11.88 2.18
CA ASP A 55 4.22 13.01 1.35
C ASP A 55 4.25 12.69 -0.15
N LYS A 56 3.84 11.47 -0.51
CA LYS A 56 3.83 10.98 -1.89
C LYS A 56 2.45 11.16 -2.51
N ASN A 57 2.41 11.86 -3.64
CA ASN A 57 1.19 12.09 -4.42
C ASN A 57 0.80 10.87 -5.27
N VAL A 58 0.57 9.72 -4.63
CA VAL A 58 0.08 8.50 -5.29
C VAL A 58 -1.35 8.20 -4.82
N ARG A 59 -2.29 8.14 -5.76
CA ARG A 59 -3.70 7.88 -5.46
C ARG A 59 -3.92 6.39 -5.25
N VAL A 60 -4.27 5.99 -4.04
CA VAL A 60 -4.56 4.59 -3.70
C VAL A 60 -6.06 4.33 -3.84
N MET A 61 -6.45 3.30 -4.60
CA MET A 61 -7.85 2.95 -4.84
C MET A 61 -8.07 1.43 -4.84
N HIS A 62 -9.29 1.02 -4.50
CA HIS A 62 -9.69 -0.38 -4.65
C HIS A 62 -10.04 -0.71 -6.11
N ILE A 63 -9.83 -1.96 -6.53
CA ILE A 63 -10.16 -2.42 -7.89
C ILE A 63 -11.64 -2.20 -8.23
N ALA A 64 -12.52 -2.36 -7.25
CA ALA A 64 -13.95 -2.07 -7.42
C ALA A 64 -14.21 -0.60 -7.72
N GLU A 65 -13.47 0.33 -7.09
CA GLU A 65 -13.58 1.77 -7.40
C GLU A 65 -13.07 2.09 -8.80
N GLY A 66 -11.98 1.44 -9.22
CA GLY A 66 -11.47 1.53 -10.58
C GLY A 66 -12.48 1.03 -11.61
N LEU A 67 -13.14 -0.11 -11.36
CA LEU A 67 -14.12 -0.70 -12.28
C LEU A 67 -15.48 0.01 -12.26
N ASN A 68 -15.84 0.64 -11.12
CA ASN A 68 -17.09 1.39 -10.95
C ASN A 68 -16.98 2.85 -11.44
N SER A 69 -15.87 3.24 -12.06
CA SER A 69 -15.68 4.58 -12.65
C SER A 69 -16.28 4.75 -14.06
N ARG A 70 -17.28 3.92 -14.41
CA ARG A 70 -18.02 3.98 -15.68
C ARG A 70 -19.24 4.88 -15.61
#